data_AF-A0A932VVY9-F1
#
_entry.id   AF-A0A932VVY9-F1
#
_cell.length_a   1.000
_cell.length_b   1.000
_cell.length_c   1.000
_cell.angle_alpha   90.00
_cell.angle_beta   90.00
_cell.angle_gamma   90.00
#
_symmetry.space_group_name_H-M   'P 1'
#
loop_
_entity.id
_entity.type
_entity.pdbx_description
1 polymer ?
#
loop_
_entity_poly.entity_id
_entity_poly.type
_entity_poly.pdbx_seq_one_letter_code
_entity_poly.pdbx_strand_id
1 'polypeptide(L)'
;MAEDPKWELALLATVQSFYQRLMGDHLGGEIPTPAELTPEAIGHTDDVRRTLDHIHVWIQLLDMAVTPAILRLGMPSALDPEVAEALLRYFARHRDDSGANRDKTDLVATFLFRHPRVPGQWERSGYGLDGSLPLSPFEIALLEILSESEAPILPEQHVQRLREFGPLLDEANHFQDFNALMDSGIIPRVRELKASLGDSFYHPGVLATLAPYNAAFGDRFDTLFSAAANEIKDFAHRLEELGGSILSTVDGVEVTVEHVAALNENELLKVDYAAALEKFRRVSKLKKELERRPPLRRAPRPATAAHSVGAGGAAAAPARAPKFVPAAMTPQSLSIEEAKLRRVEESIRIFVRVADPKFRQIVPMRYFNLMLSPAEVEAYTADYLEEASPRADVARMLLRTVAVSARMTTEMEEFKRSQNSPSIWKLHADSLVVLLDLAKRLSEAVDRLALQISQQDDMQARSEALRGSLEKLRERTDQVVKILAQA
;
A
#
# COMPACT_ATOMS: atom_id res chain seq x y z
N MET A 1 -19.17 -9.04 -16.97
CA MET A 1 -18.44 -9.72 -18.07
C MET A 1 -18.01 -11.07 -17.55
N ALA A 2 -18.20 -12.16 -18.31
CA ALA A 2 -17.72 -13.47 -17.88
C ALA A 2 -16.19 -13.44 -17.90
N GLU A 3 -15.56 -13.51 -16.73
CA GLU A 3 -14.10 -13.52 -16.60
C GLU A 3 -13.50 -14.77 -17.25
N ASP A 4 -12.25 -14.66 -17.68
CA ASP A 4 -11.50 -15.79 -18.23
C ASP A 4 -11.40 -16.90 -17.16
N PRO A 5 -12.02 -18.08 -17.37
CA PRO A 5 -12.02 -19.15 -16.38
C PRO A 5 -10.60 -19.65 -16.05
N LYS A 6 -9.63 -19.46 -16.96
CA LYS A 6 -8.21 -19.78 -16.68
C LYS A 6 -7.59 -18.79 -15.69
N TRP A 7 -7.93 -17.51 -15.80
CA TRP A 7 -7.47 -16.49 -14.88
C TRP A 7 -8.07 -16.71 -13.48
N GLU A 8 -9.35 -17.03 -13.40
CA GLU A 8 -10.02 -17.38 -12.14
C GLU A 8 -9.38 -18.63 -11.50
N LEU A 9 -9.07 -19.64 -12.31
CA LEU A 9 -8.42 -20.85 -11.80
C LEU A 9 -7.01 -20.56 -11.25
N ALA A 10 -6.24 -19.69 -11.92
CA ALA A 10 -4.93 -19.25 -11.43
C ALA A 10 -5.03 -18.46 -10.12
N LEU A 11 -6.02 -17.56 -10.01
CA LEU A 11 -6.33 -16.82 -8.78
C LEU A 11 -6.59 -17.79 -7.62
N LEU A 12 -7.50 -18.75 -7.83
CA LEU A 12 -7.90 -19.71 -6.81
C LEU A 12 -6.75 -20.66 -6.45
N ALA A 13 -5.90 -21.04 -7.40
CA ALA A 13 -4.70 -21.83 -7.13
C ALA A 13 -3.72 -21.09 -6.20
N THR A 14 -3.56 -19.77 -6.35
CA THR A 14 -2.77 -18.94 -5.42
C THR A 14 -3.36 -18.94 -4.02
N VAL A 15 -4.68 -18.78 -3.89
CA VAL A 15 -5.39 -18.81 -2.59
C VAL A 15 -5.28 -20.18 -1.93
N GLN A 16 -5.51 -21.27 -2.68
CA GLN A 16 -5.33 -22.64 -2.20
C GLN A 16 -3.92 -22.86 -1.66
N SER A 17 -2.90 -22.50 -2.44
CA SER A 17 -1.50 -22.69 -2.07
C SER A 17 -1.14 -21.93 -0.80
N PHE A 18 -1.70 -20.73 -0.63
CA PHE A 18 -1.54 -19.95 0.58
C PHE A 18 -2.21 -20.63 1.80
N TYR A 19 -3.47 -21.05 1.69
CA TYR A 19 -4.18 -21.72 2.80
C TYR A 19 -3.57 -23.06 3.19
N GLN A 20 -3.12 -23.85 2.23
CA GLN A 20 -2.48 -25.14 2.51
C GLN A 20 -1.18 -24.96 3.28
N ARG A 21 -0.36 -23.98 2.89
CA ARG A 21 0.86 -23.63 3.63
C ARG A 21 0.52 -23.15 5.04
N LEU A 22 -0.41 -22.21 5.14
CA LEU A 22 -0.82 -21.62 6.42
C LEU A 22 -1.32 -22.66 7.42
N MET A 23 -2.20 -23.55 6.95
CA MET A 23 -2.75 -24.60 7.77
C MET A 23 -1.74 -25.72 8.04
N GLY A 24 -0.82 -25.98 7.11
CA GLY A 24 0.28 -26.93 7.33
C GLY A 24 1.25 -26.46 8.42
N ASP A 25 1.59 -25.17 8.41
CA ASP A 25 2.37 -24.51 9.46
C ASP A 25 1.65 -24.56 10.82
N HIS A 26 0.32 -24.37 10.82
CA HIS A 26 -0.48 -24.37 12.05
C HIS A 26 -0.69 -25.77 12.65
N LEU A 27 -0.89 -26.79 11.81
CA LEU A 27 -1.13 -28.17 12.23
C LEU A 27 0.15 -28.99 12.41
N GLY A 28 1.30 -28.49 11.95
CA GLY A 28 2.59 -29.18 12.02
C GLY A 28 2.72 -30.35 11.05
N GLY A 29 2.03 -30.31 9.90
CA GLY A 29 2.05 -31.37 8.89
C GLY A 29 1.40 -30.96 7.58
N GLU A 30 1.74 -31.63 6.48
CA GLU A 30 1.20 -31.32 5.16
C GLU A 30 -0.30 -31.67 5.06
N ILE A 31 -1.07 -30.78 4.44
CA ILE A 31 -2.49 -31.04 4.16
C ILE A 31 -2.61 -31.79 2.84
N PRO A 32 -3.28 -32.95 2.83
CA PRO A 32 -3.48 -33.70 1.60
C PRO A 32 -4.30 -32.86 0.62
N THR A 33 -3.75 -32.64 -0.56
CA THR A 33 -4.44 -31.97 -1.66
C THR A 33 -5.15 -33.04 -2.50
N PRO A 34 -6.43 -32.85 -2.87
CA PRO A 34 -7.07 -33.73 -3.85
C PRO A 34 -6.21 -33.84 -5.11
N ALA A 35 -6.03 -35.06 -5.65
CA ALA A 35 -5.11 -35.30 -6.77
C ALA A 35 -5.39 -34.39 -7.98
N GLU A 36 -6.67 -34.08 -8.22
CA GLU A 36 -7.16 -33.22 -9.29
C GLU A 36 -6.86 -31.72 -9.09
N LEU A 37 -6.45 -31.31 -7.88
CA LEU A 37 -6.15 -29.93 -7.49
C LEU A 37 -4.67 -29.72 -7.17
N THR A 38 -3.81 -30.66 -7.57
CA THR A 38 -2.35 -30.47 -7.48
C THR A 38 -1.89 -29.41 -8.47
N PRO A 39 -0.79 -28.68 -8.20
CA PRO A 39 -0.29 -27.64 -9.11
C PRO A 39 -0.06 -28.16 -10.55
N GLU A 40 0.41 -29.40 -10.66
CA GLU A 40 0.64 -30.09 -11.94
C GLU A 40 -0.68 -30.38 -12.68
N ALA A 41 -1.70 -30.85 -11.96
CA ALA A 41 -3.03 -31.13 -12.53
C ALA A 41 -3.75 -29.85 -12.97
N ILE A 42 -3.67 -28.78 -12.19
CA ILE A 42 -4.26 -27.47 -12.52
C ILE A 42 -3.63 -26.89 -13.78
N GLY A 43 -2.30 -27.00 -13.94
CA GLY A 43 -1.58 -26.49 -15.11
C GLY A 43 -1.87 -27.20 -16.43
N HIS A 44 -2.37 -28.43 -16.39
CA HIS A 44 -2.62 -29.28 -17.58
C HIS A 44 -4.10 -29.65 -17.75
N THR A 45 -5.03 -28.99 -17.04
CA THR A 45 -6.45 -29.35 -17.14
C THR A 45 -7.08 -28.93 -18.47
N ASP A 46 -7.71 -29.89 -19.14
CA ASP A 46 -8.51 -29.64 -20.36
C ASP A 46 -9.94 -29.16 -20.01
N ASP A 47 -10.45 -29.51 -18.82
CA ASP A 47 -11.78 -29.15 -18.33
C ASP A 47 -11.70 -28.14 -17.18
N VAL A 48 -11.37 -26.89 -17.54
CA VAL A 48 -11.19 -25.77 -16.61
C VAL A 48 -12.41 -25.55 -15.72
N ARG A 49 -13.64 -25.73 -16.24
CA ARG A 49 -14.87 -25.47 -15.49
C ARG A 49 -15.07 -26.48 -14.37
N ARG A 50 -14.86 -27.76 -14.65
CA ARG A 50 -14.93 -28.79 -13.62
C ARG A 50 -13.85 -28.61 -12.56
N THR A 51 -12.63 -28.26 -12.96
CA THR A 51 -11.55 -27.97 -12.00
C THR A 51 -11.89 -26.75 -11.15
N LEU A 52 -12.51 -25.71 -11.73
CA LEU A 52 -13.02 -24.56 -10.98
C LEU A 52 -14.07 -24.97 -9.93
N ASP A 53 -15.05 -25.79 -10.28
CA ASP A 53 -16.06 -26.22 -9.29
C ASP A 53 -15.42 -26.98 -8.12
N HIS A 54 -14.43 -27.84 -8.40
CA HIS A 54 -13.71 -28.59 -7.38
C HIS A 54 -12.83 -27.69 -6.51
N ILE A 55 -12.11 -26.73 -7.10
CA ILE A 55 -11.22 -25.83 -6.34
C ILE A 55 -12.01 -24.89 -5.44
N HIS A 56 -13.20 -24.43 -5.87
CA HIS A 56 -14.08 -23.62 -5.04
C HIS A 56 -14.50 -24.35 -3.76
N VAL A 57 -14.99 -25.59 -3.88
CA VAL A 57 -15.42 -26.39 -2.71
C VAL A 57 -14.23 -26.66 -1.78
N TRP A 58 -13.06 -26.95 -2.35
CA TRP A 58 -11.86 -27.18 -1.56
C TRP A 58 -11.39 -25.94 -0.79
N ILE A 59 -11.35 -24.78 -1.46
CA ILE A 59 -10.98 -23.52 -0.81
C ILE A 59 -12.00 -23.13 0.26
N GLN A 60 -13.30 -23.33 0.03
CA GLN A 60 -14.33 -23.09 1.06
C GLN A 60 -14.10 -23.93 2.32
N LEU A 61 -13.73 -25.21 2.17
CA LEU A 61 -13.39 -26.07 3.30
C LEU A 61 -12.16 -25.55 4.06
N LEU A 62 -11.11 -25.15 3.35
CA LEU A 62 -9.92 -24.56 3.95
C LEU A 62 -10.24 -23.24 4.64
N ASP A 63 -11.07 -22.41 4.02
CA ASP A 63 -11.46 -21.10 4.55
C ASP A 63 -12.22 -21.21 5.87
N MET A 64 -13.08 -22.22 6.03
CA MET A 64 -13.75 -22.52 7.29
C MET A 64 -12.79 -22.86 8.43
N ALA A 65 -11.63 -23.45 8.12
CA ALA A 65 -10.61 -23.79 9.11
C ALA A 65 -9.68 -22.62 9.45
N VAL A 66 -9.50 -21.68 8.52
CA VAL A 66 -8.65 -20.50 8.71
C VAL A 66 -9.45 -19.41 9.44
N THR A 67 -9.12 -19.15 10.70
CA THR A 67 -9.67 -18.01 11.45
C THR A 67 -8.95 -16.70 11.10
N PRO A 68 -9.53 -15.51 11.35
CA PRO A 68 -8.82 -14.24 11.16
C PRO A 68 -7.49 -14.15 11.94
N ALA A 69 -7.41 -14.79 13.11
CA ALA A 69 -6.18 -14.87 13.90
C ALA A 69 -5.10 -15.70 13.20
N ILE A 70 -5.46 -16.87 12.66
CA ILE A 70 -4.54 -17.70 11.87
C ILE A 70 -4.09 -16.96 10.62
N LEU A 71 -5.02 -16.30 9.92
CA LEU A 71 -4.71 -15.49 8.74
C LEU A 71 -3.69 -14.38 9.05
N ARG A 72 -3.85 -13.68 10.19
CA ARG A 72 -2.89 -12.66 10.65
C ARG A 72 -1.47 -13.18 10.75
N LEU A 73 -1.30 -14.39 11.29
CA LEU A 73 -0.01 -15.04 11.44
C LEU A 73 0.59 -15.45 10.09
N GLY A 74 -0.27 -15.82 9.14
CA GLY A 74 0.10 -16.18 7.78
C GLY A 74 0.50 -15.02 6.88
N MET A 75 0.38 -13.77 7.34
CA MET A 75 0.64 -12.57 6.55
C MET A 75 1.83 -11.75 7.09
N PRO A 76 3.07 -12.26 6.98
CA PRO A 76 4.26 -11.51 7.35
C PRO A 76 4.45 -10.31 6.42
N SER A 77 5.22 -9.30 6.85
CA SER A 77 5.54 -8.11 6.04
C SER A 77 6.28 -8.41 4.73
N ALA A 78 6.89 -9.60 4.62
CA ALA A 78 7.56 -10.10 3.43
C ALA A 78 6.64 -10.92 2.51
N LEU A 79 5.34 -11.07 2.85
CA LEU A 79 4.38 -11.73 1.98
C LEU A 79 4.26 -10.97 0.66
N ASP A 80 4.26 -11.71 -0.44
CA ASP A 80 4.06 -11.15 -1.77
C ASP A 80 2.70 -10.42 -1.87
N PRO A 81 2.68 -9.13 -2.25
CA PRO A 81 1.45 -8.39 -2.48
C PRO A 81 0.46 -9.09 -3.41
N GLU A 82 0.94 -9.85 -4.41
CA GLU A 82 0.05 -10.57 -5.33
C GLU A 82 -0.84 -11.61 -4.62
N VAL A 83 -0.29 -12.27 -3.59
CA VAL A 83 -1.04 -13.24 -2.77
C VAL A 83 -2.11 -12.52 -1.94
N ALA A 84 -1.76 -11.38 -1.33
CA ALA A 84 -2.72 -10.58 -0.56
C ALA A 84 -3.83 -10.02 -1.44
N GLU A 85 -3.53 -9.61 -2.67
CA GLU A 85 -4.55 -9.20 -3.63
C GLU A 85 -5.43 -10.35 -4.10
N ALA A 86 -4.86 -11.55 -4.29
CA ALA A 86 -5.62 -12.73 -4.65
C ALA A 86 -6.63 -13.09 -3.54
N LEU A 87 -6.21 -13.02 -2.28
CA LEU A 87 -7.09 -13.17 -1.12
C LEU A 87 -8.18 -12.11 -1.08
N LEU A 88 -7.84 -10.84 -1.32
CA LEU A 88 -8.82 -9.75 -1.32
C LEU A 88 -9.88 -9.97 -2.41
N ARG A 89 -9.46 -10.34 -3.64
CA ARG A 89 -10.38 -10.69 -4.73
C ARG A 89 -11.28 -11.87 -4.36
N TYR A 90 -10.71 -12.92 -3.76
CA TYR A 90 -11.47 -14.08 -3.31
C TYR A 90 -12.57 -13.70 -2.30
N PHE A 91 -12.23 -12.95 -1.24
CA PHE A 91 -13.19 -12.53 -0.22
C PHE A 91 -14.25 -11.56 -0.75
N ALA A 92 -13.86 -10.62 -1.61
CA ALA A 92 -14.78 -9.68 -2.22
C ALA A 92 -15.80 -10.32 -3.18
N ARG A 93 -15.48 -11.50 -3.74
CA ARG A 93 -16.40 -12.30 -4.57
C ARG A 93 -17.26 -13.24 -3.75
N HIS A 94 -16.71 -13.78 -2.67
CA HIS A 94 -17.40 -14.64 -1.73
C HIS A 94 -17.95 -13.80 -0.58
N ARG A 95 -18.76 -12.80 -0.91
CA ARG A 95 -19.41 -11.93 0.09
C ARG A 95 -20.39 -12.80 0.87
N ASP A 96 -20.18 -12.90 2.17
CA ASP A 96 -21.14 -13.51 3.09
C ASP A 96 -21.38 -12.56 4.26
N ASP A 97 -22.51 -12.75 4.94
CA ASP A 97 -22.83 -11.97 6.14
C ASP A 97 -22.04 -12.42 7.37
N SER A 98 -21.03 -13.28 7.20
CA SER A 98 -20.24 -13.77 8.31
C SER A 98 -19.30 -12.67 8.80
N GLY A 99 -19.29 -12.44 10.12
CA GLY A 99 -18.31 -11.55 10.73
C GLY A 99 -16.86 -12.01 10.47
N ALA A 100 -16.66 -13.32 10.31
CA ALA A 100 -15.33 -13.91 10.07
C ALA A 100 -14.74 -13.47 8.72
N ASN A 101 -15.52 -13.49 7.64
CA ASN A 101 -15.05 -13.08 6.32
C ASN A 101 -14.84 -11.56 6.24
N ARG A 102 -15.70 -10.77 6.90
CA ARG A 102 -15.49 -9.33 7.04
C ARG A 102 -14.18 -9.03 7.77
N ASP A 103 -13.89 -9.74 8.87
CA ASP A 103 -12.63 -9.60 9.61
C ASP A 103 -11.41 -10.00 8.76
N LYS A 104 -11.51 -11.09 7.96
CA LYS A 104 -10.44 -11.48 7.01
C LYS A 104 -10.21 -10.43 5.93
N THR A 105 -11.29 -9.89 5.37
CA THR A 105 -11.24 -8.83 4.35
C THR A 105 -10.61 -7.56 4.91
N ASP A 106 -11.03 -7.14 6.11
CA ASP A 106 -10.49 -6.00 6.83
C ASP A 106 -8.98 -6.15 7.06
N LEU A 107 -8.57 -7.35 7.45
CA LEU A 107 -7.18 -7.70 7.70
C LEU A 107 -6.34 -7.63 6.44
N VAL A 108 -6.81 -8.22 5.34
CA VAL A 108 -6.09 -8.20 4.05
C VAL A 108 -6.02 -6.78 3.49
N ALA A 109 -7.12 -6.01 3.53
CA ALA A 109 -7.12 -4.62 3.10
C ALA A 109 -6.15 -3.76 3.94
N THR A 110 -6.13 -3.95 5.26
CA THR A 110 -5.18 -3.28 6.15
C THR A 110 -3.74 -3.71 5.88
N PHE A 111 -3.51 -4.99 5.56
CA PHE A 111 -2.19 -5.48 5.18
C PHE A 111 -1.68 -4.81 3.90
N LEU A 112 -2.52 -4.74 2.86
CA LEU A 112 -2.19 -4.08 1.59
C LEU A 112 -1.92 -2.59 1.79
N PHE A 113 -2.66 -1.93 2.69
CA PHE A 113 -2.38 -0.55 3.07
C PHE A 113 -1.04 -0.40 3.82
N ARG A 114 -0.68 -1.32 4.72
CA ARG A 114 0.61 -1.25 5.41
C ARG A 114 1.80 -1.57 4.51
N HIS A 115 1.59 -2.41 3.50
CA HIS A 115 2.63 -2.90 2.61
C HIS A 115 2.28 -2.54 1.15
N PRO A 116 2.32 -1.24 0.79
CA PRO A 116 2.11 -0.84 -0.58
C PRO A 116 3.15 -1.53 -1.49
N ARG A 117 2.75 -1.87 -2.72
CA ARG A 117 3.67 -2.37 -3.76
C ARG A 117 4.88 -1.45 -3.93
N VAL A 118 4.68 -0.14 -3.70
CA VAL A 118 5.73 0.88 -3.74
C VAL A 118 5.71 1.73 -2.46
N PRO A 119 6.82 1.90 -1.74
CA PRO A 119 6.87 2.80 -0.59
C PRO A 119 6.37 4.21 -0.93
N GLY A 120 5.52 4.78 -0.06
CA GLY A 120 4.91 6.09 -0.26
C GLY A 120 3.80 6.14 -1.32
N GLN A 121 3.22 4.99 -1.71
CA GLN A 121 2.11 4.92 -2.67
C GLN A 121 0.88 5.71 -2.20
N TRP A 122 0.60 5.72 -0.89
CA TRP A 122 -0.61 6.35 -0.33
C TRP A 122 -0.48 7.85 -0.08
N GLU A 123 0.75 8.38 -0.10
CA GLU A 123 1.05 9.80 0.12
C GLU A 123 0.84 10.65 -1.15
N ARG A 124 0.38 10.05 -2.25
CA ARG A 124 0.29 10.67 -3.59
C ARG A 124 -1.16 10.78 -4.03
N SER A 125 -1.88 11.82 -3.60
CA SER A 125 -3.29 12.06 -3.90
C SER A 125 -3.57 12.03 -5.42
N GLY A 126 -4.54 11.20 -5.85
CA GLY A 126 -5.05 11.12 -7.22
C GLY A 126 -6.49 11.62 -7.33
N TYR A 127 -6.98 11.86 -8.55
CA TYR A 127 -8.38 12.22 -8.82
C TYR A 127 -9.19 10.98 -9.20
N GLY A 128 -10.45 10.89 -8.74
CA GLY A 128 -11.37 9.82 -9.11
C GLY A 128 -11.88 9.90 -10.55
N LEU A 129 -12.40 8.78 -11.05
CA LEU A 129 -12.91 8.58 -12.43
C LEU A 129 -14.14 9.44 -12.78
N ASP A 130 -14.80 10.06 -11.80
CA ASP A 130 -16.03 10.86 -11.95
C ASP A 130 -15.85 12.37 -11.72
N GLY A 131 -14.66 12.82 -11.31
CA GLY A 131 -14.36 14.23 -11.07
C GLY A 131 -14.93 14.82 -9.77
N SER A 132 -15.47 14.02 -8.84
CA SER A 132 -15.93 14.49 -7.52
C SER A 132 -15.04 13.98 -6.39
N LEU A 133 -14.36 14.91 -5.68
CA LEU A 133 -13.39 14.70 -4.58
C LEU A 133 -12.20 13.80 -4.99
N PRO A 134 -10.96 14.07 -4.52
CA PRO A 134 -9.85 13.17 -4.83
C PRO A 134 -10.09 11.84 -4.10
N LEU A 135 -10.48 10.78 -4.83
CA LEU A 135 -10.48 9.41 -4.30
C LEU A 135 -9.10 9.12 -3.73
N SER A 136 -9.06 8.44 -2.58
CA SER A 136 -7.78 8.14 -1.96
C SER A 136 -6.94 7.25 -2.90
N PRO A 137 -5.61 7.40 -2.95
CA PRO A 137 -4.77 6.56 -3.81
C PRO A 137 -4.91 5.07 -3.52
N PHE A 138 -5.25 4.74 -2.27
CA PHE A 138 -5.54 3.38 -1.85
C PHE A 138 -6.88 2.88 -2.38
N GLU A 139 -7.91 3.73 -2.44
CA GLU A 139 -9.18 3.39 -3.09
C GLU A 139 -9.02 3.08 -4.58
N ILE A 140 -8.18 3.84 -5.28
CA ILE A 140 -7.84 3.57 -6.69
C ILE A 140 -7.16 2.21 -6.82
N ALA A 141 -6.22 1.89 -5.94
CA ALA A 141 -5.56 0.59 -5.93
C ALA A 141 -6.56 -0.55 -5.65
N LEU A 142 -7.51 -0.35 -4.73
CA LEU A 142 -8.56 -1.33 -4.43
C LEU A 142 -9.50 -1.56 -5.63
N LEU A 143 -9.85 -0.49 -6.36
CA LEU A 143 -10.62 -0.60 -7.60
C LEU A 143 -9.87 -1.42 -8.66
N GLU A 144 -8.56 -1.18 -8.84
CA GLU A 144 -7.70 -1.97 -9.73
C GLU A 144 -7.63 -3.44 -9.30
N ILE A 145 -7.37 -3.67 -8.00
CA ILE A 145 -7.24 -5.00 -7.43
C ILE A 145 -8.53 -5.78 -7.62
N LEU A 146 -9.67 -5.23 -7.22
CA LEU A 146 -10.95 -5.93 -7.33
C LEU A 146 -11.42 -6.08 -8.79
N SER A 147 -10.82 -5.30 -9.72
CA SER A 147 -11.16 -5.31 -11.14
C SER A 147 -12.66 -5.06 -11.39
N GLU A 148 -13.32 -4.40 -10.44
CA GLU A 148 -14.72 -3.99 -10.55
C GLU A 148 -14.79 -2.78 -11.48
N SER A 149 -15.36 -2.99 -12.68
CA SER A 149 -15.46 -1.95 -13.72
C SER A 149 -16.36 -0.78 -13.30
N GLU A 150 -17.28 -1.00 -12.36
CA GLU A 150 -18.14 0.00 -11.72
C GLU A 150 -18.40 -0.43 -10.27
N ALA A 151 -17.78 0.24 -9.29
CA ALA A 151 -18.15 0.04 -7.89
C ALA A 151 -19.58 0.59 -7.68
N PRO A 152 -20.49 -0.16 -7.04
CA PRO A 152 -21.86 0.30 -6.80
C PRO A 152 -21.84 1.56 -5.93
N ILE A 153 -22.67 2.56 -6.28
CA ILE A 153 -22.72 3.84 -5.57
C ILE A 153 -22.96 3.59 -4.07
N LEU A 154 -22.06 4.11 -3.24
CA LEU A 154 -22.16 3.97 -1.80
C LEU A 154 -23.38 4.79 -1.28
N PRO A 155 -24.29 4.19 -0.51
CA PRO A 155 -25.43 4.92 0.05
C PRO A 155 -24.97 6.09 0.94
N GLU A 156 -25.66 7.23 0.84
CA GLU A 156 -25.32 8.44 1.62
C GLU A 156 -25.27 8.17 3.14
N GLN A 157 -26.12 7.26 3.64
CA GLN A 157 -26.11 6.85 5.05
C GLN A 157 -24.77 6.18 5.44
N HIS A 158 -24.18 5.40 4.53
CA HIS A 158 -22.89 4.75 4.76
C HIS A 158 -21.74 5.75 4.62
N VAL A 159 -21.84 6.71 3.69
CA VAL A 159 -20.89 7.83 3.59
C VAL A 159 -20.85 8.63 4.89
N GLN A 160 -22.01 8.93 5.49
CA GLN A 160 -22.08 9.64 6.77
C GLN A 160 -21.41 8.86 7.90
N ARG A 161 -21.65 7.55 7.98
CA ARG A 161 -21.01 6.66 8.96
C ARG A 161 -19.48 6.59 8.77
N LEU A 162 -18.99 6.59 7.53
CA LEU A 162 -17.55 6.62 7.26
C LEU A 162 -16.86 7.87 7.85
N ARG A 163 -17.55 9.01 7.90
CA ARG A 163 -17.00 10.24 8.51
C ARG A 163 -16.77 10.13 10.01
N GLU A 164 -17.40 9.17 10.70
CA GLU A 164 -17.24 8.96 12.14
C GLU A 164 -15.86 8.35 12.49
N PHE A 165 -15.18 7.69 11.55
CA PHE A 165 -13.86 7.11 11.79
C PHE A 165 -12.77 8.15 12.07
N GLY A 166 -12.85 9.34 11.47
CA GLY A 166 -11.90 10.43 11.72
C GLY A 166 -11.89 10.89 13.19
N PRO A 167 -13.04 11.33 13.73
CA PRO A 167 -13.17 11.68 15.14
C PRO A 167 -12.81 10.54 16.10
N LEU A 168 -13.12 9.29 15.76
CA LEU A 168 -12.70 8.13 16.56
C LEU A 168 -11.18 7.97 16.57
N LEU A 169 -10.51 8.18 15.43
CA LEU A 169 -9.05 8.12 15.37
C LEU A 169 -8.41 9.26 16.17
N ASP A 170 -8.96 10.46 16.08
CA ASP A 170 -8.54 11.59 16.90
C ASP A 170 -8.70 11.25 18.39
N GLU A 171 -9.85 10.74 18.81
CA GLU A 171 -10.10 10.26 20.18
C GLU A 171 -9.03 9.24 20.62
N ALA A 172 -8.73 8.23 19.78
CA ALA A 172 -7.70 7.22 20.05
C ALA A 172 -6.31 7.82 20.28
N ASN A 173 -5.96 8.86 19.51
CA ASN A 173 -4.67 9.54 19.60
C ASN A 173 -4.51 10.38 20.89
N HIS A 174 -5.61 10.78 21.53
CA HIS A 174 -5.57 11.58 22.77
C HIS A 174 -5.34 10.75 24.04
N PHE A 175 -5.56 9.42 24.03
CA PHE A 175 -5.35 8.60 25.22
C PHE A 175 -3.86 8.50 25.55
N GLN A 176 -3.48 8.88 26.77
CA GLN A 176 -2.08 8.86 27.21
C GLN A 176 -1.59 7.49 27.66
N ASP A 177 -2.52 6.65 28.15
CA ASP A 177 -2.21 5.33 28.67
C ASP A 177 -3.16 4.26 28.11
N PHE A 178 -2.69 3.01 28.14
CA PHE A 178 -3.43 1.88 27.61
C PHE A 178 -4.75 1.63 28.36
N ASN A 179 -4.80 1.91 29.66
CA ASN A 179 -6.02 1.68 30.44
C ASN A 179 -7.13 2.65 30.04
N ALA A 180 -6.81 3.92 29.81
CA ALA A 180 -7.74 4.92 29.33
C ALA A 180 -8.29 4.54 27.95
N LEU A 181 -7.44 4.04 27.04
CA LEU A 181 -7.87 3.48 25.75
C LEU A 181 -8.85 2.31 25.96
N MET A 182 -8.53 1.37 26.86
CA MET A 182 -9.35 0.19 27.11
C MET A 182 -10.70 0.49 27.77
N ASP A 183 -10.72 1.47 28.69
CA ASP A 183 -11.89 1.87 29.45
C ASP A 183 -12.81 2.82 28.65
N SER A 184 -12.31 3.40 27.55
CA SER A 184 -13.06 4.34 26.69
C SER A 184 -14.26 3.74 25.95
N GLY A 185 -14.26 2.42 25.74
CA GLY A 185 -15.24 1.77 24.87
C GLY A 185 -15.07 2.07 23.37
N ILE A 186 -13.91 2.60 22.94
CA ILE A 186 -13.67 2.90 21.52
C ILE A 186 -13.72 1.65 20.63
N ILE A 187 -13.16 0.52 21.09
CA ILE A 187 -13.13 -0.74 20.34
C ILE A 187 -14.54 -1.28 20.02
N PRO A 188 -15.47 -1.42 20.99
CA PRO A 188 -16.83 -1.87 20.67
C PRO A 188 -17.58 -0.87 19.77
N ARG A 189 -17.41 0.44 19.97
CA ARG A 189 -18.01 1.46 19.09
C ARG A 189 -17.57 1.30 17.63
N VAL A 190 -16.27 1.07 17.39
CA VAL A 190 -15.72 0.83 16.06
C VAL A 190 -16.26 -0.46 15.44
N ARG A 191 -16.41 -1.52 16.23
CA ARG A 191 -16.99 -2.79 15.77
C ARG A 191 -18.45 -2.63 15.37
N GLU A 192 -19.24 -1.92 16.18
CA GLU A 192 -20.64 -1.61 15.87
C GLU A 192 -20.75 -0.76 14.59
N LEU A 193 -19.88 0.24 14.44
CA LEU A 193 -19.83 1.08 13.25
C LEU A 193 -19.50 0.25 12.00
N LYS A 194 -18.48 -0.62 12.06
CA LYS A 194 -18.14 -1.55 10.97
C LYS A 194 -19.30 -2.50 10.64
N ALA A 195 -19.93 -3.08 11.66
CA ALA A 195 -21.06 -3.99 11.48
C ALA A 195 -22.25 -3.31 10.80
N SER A 196 -22.48 -2.03 11.10
CA SER A 196 -23.58 -1.26 10.53
C SER A 196 -23.47 -1.08 9.00
N LEU A 197 -22.28 -1.14 8.42
CA LEU A 197 -22.05 -0.96 6.98
C LEU A 197 -22.62 -2.11 6.12
N GLY A 198 -22.95 -3.25 6.73
CA GLY A 198 -23.59 -4.38 6.04
C GLY A 198 -22.83 -4.81 4.79
N ASP A 199 -23.54 -5.01 3.68
CA ASP A 199 -22.98 -5.40 2.39
C ASP A 199 -22.03 -4.38 1.77
N SER A 200 -22.16 -3.10 2.14
CA SER A 200 -21.24 -2.06 1.68
C SER A 200 -19.84 -2.19 2.29
N PHE A 201 -19.63 -3.09 3.25
CA PHE A 201 -18.32 -3.35 3.83
C PHE A 201 -17.24 -3.63 2.78
N TYR A 202 -17.60 -4.39 1.73
CA TYR A 202 -16.68 -4.79 0.66
C TYR A 202 -16.46 -3.69 -0.39
N HIS A 203 -17.11 -2.53 -0.27
CA HIS A 203 -16.96 -1.43 -1.20
C HIS A 203 -15.53 -0.84 -1.13
N PRO A 204 -14.86 -0.58 -2.26
CA PRO A 204 -13.50 -0.01 -2.30
C PRO A 204 -13.33 1.24 -1.43
N GLY A 205 -14.25 2.21 -1.51
CA GLY A 205 -14.22 3.42 -0.67
C GLY A 205 -14.43 3.17 0.83
N VAL A 206 -15.14 2.10 1.21
CA VAL A 206 -15.28 1.70 2.61
C VAL A 206 -13.95 1.12 3.10
N LEU A 207 -13.40 0.13 2.39
CA LEU A 207 -12.11 -0.47 2.70
C LEU A 207 -10.97 0.58 2.70
N ALA A 208 -11.06 1.57 1.81
CA ALA A 208 -10.11 2.67 1.74
C ALA A 208 -10.17 3.63 2.94
N THR A 209 -11.30 3.68 3.64
CA THR A 209 -11.45 4.42 4.90
C THR A 209 -11.03 3.57 6.10
N LEU A 210 -11.38 2.28 6.09
CA LEU A 210 -11.12 1.36 7.20
C LEU A 210 -9.63 1.00 7.32
N ALA A 211 -8.94 0.73 6.22
CA ALA A 211 -7.56 0.28 6.27
C ALA A 211 -6.57 1.31 6.86
N PRO A 212 -6.61 2.62 6.47
CA PRO A 212 -5.80 3.64 7.14
C PRO A 212 -6.15 3.81 8.61
N TYR A 213 -7.45 3.76 8.95
CA TYR A 213 -7.91 3.82 10.33
C TYR A 213 -7.31 2.67 11.15
N ASN A 214 -7.43 1.43 10.66
CA ASN A 214 -6.93 0.24 11.35
C ASN A 214 -5.41 0.27 11.51
N ALA A 215 -4.70 0.74 10.49
CA ALA A 215 -3.24 0.87 10.56
C ALA A 215 -2.84 1.87 11.64
N ALA A 216 -3.40 3.09 11.62
CA ALA A 216 -3.08 4.12 12.60
C ALA A 216 -3.54 3.75 14.02
N PHE A 217 -4.74 3.19 14.17
CA PHE A 217 -5.23 2.68 15.46
C PHE A 217 -4.37 1.53 15.97
N GLY A 218 -3.97 0.61 15.10
CA GLY A 218 -3.07 -0.49 15.43
C GLY A 218 -1.73 0.01 15.93
N ASP A 219 -1.10 0.96 15.24
CA ASP A 219 0.20 1.52 15.64
C ASP A 219 0.10 2.26 16.99
N ARG A 220 -1.02 2.96 17.22
CA ARG A 220 -1.31 3.61 18.51
C ARG A 220 -1.53 2.58 19.62
N PHE A 221 -2.31 1.54 19.34
CA PHE A 221 -2.57 0.44 20.26
C PHE A 221 -1.26 -0.24 20.65
N ASP A 222 -0.43 -0.61 19.68
CA ASP A 222 0.86 -1.27 19.89
C ASP A 222 1.80 -0.38 20.74
N THR A 223 1.84 0.93 20.45
CA THR A 223 2.63 1.89 21.25
C THR A 223 2.20 1.92 22.72
N LEU A 224 0.90 2.06 22.98
CA LEU A 224 0.36 2.11 24.34
C LEU A 224 0.50 0.76 25.04
N PHE A 225 0.31 -0.34 24.31
CA PHE A 225 0.44 -1.69 24.81
C PHE A 225 1.87 -2.01 25.22
N SER A 226 2.87 -1.72 24.37
CA SER A 226 4.28 -1.91 24.71
C SER A 226 4.71 -1.04 25.88
N ALA A 227 4.26 0.23 25.96
CA ALA A 227 4.54 1.08 27.10
C ALA A 227 4.00 0.46 28.40
N ALA A 228 2.74 0.02 28.39
CA ALA A 228 2.10 -0.53 29.57
C ALA A 228 2.63 -1.94 29.93
N ALA A 229 3.03 -2.75 28.95
CA ALA A 229 3.71 -4.03 29.15
C ALA A 229 5.08 -3.85 29.82
N ASN A 230 5.85 -2.84 29.39
CA ASN A 230 7.12 -2.48 30.03
C ASN A 230 6.92 -2.00 31.47
N GLU A 231 5.94 -1.14 31.73
CA GLU A 231 5.63 -0.70 33.10
C GLU A 231 5.28 -1.87 34.02
N ILE A 232 4.54 -2.86 33.49
CA ILE A 232 4.16 -4.08 34.20
C ILE A 232 5.40 -4.96 34.48
N LYS A 233 6.30 -5.11 33.51
CA LYS A 233 7.58 -5.83 33.69
C LYS A 233 8.47 -5.14 34.73
N ASP A 234 8.62 -3.82 34.66
CA ASP A 234 9.38 -3.03 35.65
C ASP A 234 8.77 -3.11 37.05
N PHE A 235 7.44 -3.19 37.13
CA PHE A 235 6.74 -3.40 38.39
C PHE A 235 7.00 -4.80 38.96
N ALA A 236 6.93 -5.83 38.11
CA ALA A 236 7.23 -7.21 38.51
C ALA A 236 8.69 -7.35 39.00
N HIS A 237 9.66 -6.77 38.29
CA HIS A 237 11.07 -6.77 38.69
C HIS A 237 11.28 -6.08 40.05
N ARG A 238 10.66 -4.91 40.28
CA ARG A 238 10.71 -4.22 41.58
C ARG A 238 10.08 -5.03 42.70
N LEU A 239 9.01 -5.77 42.42
CA LEU A 239 8.36 -6.60 43.42
C LEU A 239 9.21 -7.82 43.79
N GLU A 240 9.88 -8.41 42.80
CA GLU A 240 10.84 -9.51 42.99
C GLU A 240 12.05 -9.05 43.83
N GLU A 241 12.62 -7.87 43.54
CA GLU A 241 13.68 -7.25 44.34
C GLU A 241 13.26 -7.00 45.81
N LEU A 242 11.99 -6.71 46.03
CA LEU A 242 11.40 -6.51 47.37
C LEU A 242 11.00 -7.84 48.05
N GLY A 243 11.26 -8.99 47.42
CA GLY A 243 10.98 -10.32 47.97
C GLY A 243 9.52 -10.77 47.88
N GLY A 244 8.70 -10.11 47.05
CA GLY A 244 7.31 -10.49 46.82
C GLY A 244 7.18 -11.51 45.69
N SER A 245 6.68 -12.71 45.98
CA SER A 245 6.48 -13.79 45.00
C SER A 245 5.05 -13.89 44.43
N ILE A 246 4.06 -13.31 45.13
CA ILE A 246 2.62 -13.40 44.78
C ILE A 246 2.08 -11.97 44.64
N LEU A 247 1.63 -11.60 43.43
CA LEU A 247 1.13 -10.23 43.18
C LEU A 247 -0.24 -9.99 43.82
N SER A 248 -1.21 -10.91 43.70
CA SER A 248 -2.53 -10.97 44.37
C SER A 248 -3.48 -11.86 43.55
N THR A 249 -4.64 -12.20 44.10
CA THR A 249 -5.75 -12.84 43.40
C THR A 249 -6.66 -11.78 42.78
N VAL A 250 -6.83 -11.78 41.45
CA VAL A 250 -7.79 -10.91 40.74
C VAL A 250 -8.78 -11.78 39.99
N ASP A 251 -10.08 -11.52 40.17
CA ASP A 251 -11.17 -12.30 39.55
C ASP A 251 -11.07 -13.82 39.83
N GLY A 252 -10.51 -14.23 40.97
CA GLY A 252 -10.37 -15.64 41.40
C GLY A 252 -9.16 -16.39 40.81
N VAL A 253 -8.28 -15.71 40.06
CA VAL A 253 -7.05 -16.28 39.49
C VAL A 253 -5.82 -15.66 40.18
N GLU A 254 -4.90 -16.50 40.65
CA GLU A 254 -3.62 -16.06 41.19
C GLU A 254 -2.72 -15.57 40.06
N VAL A 255 -2.36 -14.28 40.07
CA VAL A 255 -1.38 -13.74 39.13
C VAL A 255 -0.01 -13.79 39.82
N THR A 256 0.89 -14.60 39.29
CA THR A 256 2.27 -14.74 39.77
C THR A 256 3.22 -13.87 38.95
N VAL A 257 4.42 -13.62 39.47
CA VAL A 257 5.50 -12.91 38.76
C VAL A 257 5.87 -13.64 37.46
N GLU A 258 5.80 -14.98 37.45
CA GLU A 258 5.99 -15.81 36.25
C GLU A 258 4.93 -15.55 35.15
N HIS A 259 3.67 -15.32 35.52
CA HIS A 259 2.62 -14.97 34.55
C HIS A 259 2.85 -13.61 33.89
N VAL A 260 3.48 -12.69 34.62
CA VAL A 260 3.84 -11.36 34.10
C VAL A 260 5.11 -11.43 33.26
N ALA A 261 6.10 -12.24 33.66
CA ALA A 261 7.29 -12.50 32.87
C ALA A 261 6.96 -13.23 31.55
N ALA A 262 5.93 -14.08 31.55
CA ALA A 262 5.40 -14.75 30.37
C ALA A 262 4.56 -13.84 29.44
N LEU A 263 4.33 -12.56 29.80
CA LEU A 263 3.78 -11.56 28.85
C LEU A 263 4.87 -11.16 27.85
N ASN A 264 5.19 -12.07 26.94
CA ASN A 264 6.08 -11.77 25.83
C ASN A 264 5.29 -10.97 24.79
N GLU A 265 5.66 -9.70 24.59
CA GLU A 265 4.98 -8.75 23.70
C GLU A 265 4.77 -9.34 22.29
N ASN A 266 5.79 -10.03 21.77
CA ASN A 266 5.76 -10.67 20.46
C ASN A 266 4.90 -11.94 20.40
N GLU A 267 4.58 -12.58 21.53
CA GLU A 267 3.69 -13.76 21.57
C GLU A 267 2.24 -13.35 21.84
N LEU A 268 1.98 -12.32 22.66
CA LEU A 268 0.61 -11.81 22.86
C LEU A 268 0.03 -11.18 21.59
N LEU A 269 0.85 -10.51 20.79
CA LEU A 269 0.43 -9.96 19.48
C LEU A 269 0.17 -11.05 18.43
N LYS A 270 0.68 -12.28 18.66
CA LYS A 270 0.47 -13.46 17.81
C LYS A 270 -0.72 -14.32 18.24
N VAL A 271 -1.21 -14.16 19.47
CA VAL A 271 -2.42 -14.84 19.96
C VAL A 271 -3.66 -14.05 19.53
N ASP A 272 -4.82 -14.70 19.57
CA ASP A 272 -6.10 -14.03 19.38
C ASP A 272 -6.18 -12.78 20.27
N TYR A 273 -6.33 -11.61 19.63
CA TYR A 273 -6.20 -10.29 20.24
C TYR A 273 -7.15 -10.15 21.44
N ALA A 274 -8.32 -10.79 21.40
CA ALA A 274 -9.28 -10.83 22.50
C ALA A 274 -8.74 -11.55 23.76
N ALA A 275 -8.07 -12.70 23.57
CA ALA A 275 -7.49 -13.46 24.68
C ALA A 275 -6.26 -12.75 25.27
N ALA A 276 -5.45 -12.10 24.44
CA ALA A 276 -4.32 -11.29 24.85
C ALA A 276 -4.75 -10.07 25.69
N LEU A 277 -5.80 -9.39 25.24
CA LEU A 277 -6.39 -8.22 25.90
C LEU A 277 -6.99 -8.55 27.27
N GLU A 278 -7.65 -9.71 27.41
CA GLU A 278 -8.18 -10.17 28.71
C GLU A 278 -7.06 -10.47 29.71
N LYS A 279 -5.97 -11.10 29.27
CA LYS A 279 -4.78 -11.30 30.12
C LYS A 279 -4.20 -9.96 30.57
N PHE A 280 -4.09 -9.00 29.65
CA PHE A 280 -3.58 -7.66 29.96
C PHE A 280 -4.48 -6.90 30.94
N ARG A 281 -5.80 -6.93 30.74
CA ARG A 281 -6.78 -6.29 31.64
C ARG A 281 -6.66 -6.79 33.07
N ARG A 282 -6.47 -8.10 33.27
CA ARG A 282 -6.29 -8.70 34.60
C ARG A 282 -5.03 -8.15 35.29
N VAL A 283 -3.93 -8.06 34.55
CA VAL A 283 -2.64 -7.57 35.08
C VAL A 283 -2.67 -6.06 35.35
N SER A 284 -3.39 -5.28 34.52
CA SER A 284 -3.58 -3.86 34.77
C SER A 284 -4.50 -3.57 35.95
N LYS A 285 -5.59 -4.35 36.14
CA LYS A 285 -6.42 -4.26 37.35
C LYS A 285 -5.60 -4.55 38.61
N LEU A 286 -4.76 -5.58 38.56
CA LEU A 286 -3.86 -5.96 39.64
C LEU A 286 -2.88 -4.84 40.00
N LYS A 287 -2.25 -4.20 39.00
CA LYS A 287 -1.42 -3.01 39.21
C LYS A 287 -2.21 -1.89 39.90
N LYS A 288 -3.41 -1.55 39.40
CA LYS A 288 -4.28 -0.52 40.01
C LYS A 288 -4.67 -0.87 41.45
N GLU A 289 -4.89 -2.13 41.79
CA GLU A 289 -5.21 -2.57 43.15
C GLU A 289 -4.00 -2.51 44.11
N LEU A 290 -2.81 -2.89 43.64
CA LEU A 290 -1.56 -2.84 44.40
C LEU A 290 -1.06 -1.41 44.61
N GLU A 291 -1.20 -0.52 43.62
CA GLU A 291 -0.89 0.90 43.77
C GLU A 291 -1.87 1.60 44.72
N ARG A 292 -3.14 1.18 44.74
CA ARG A 292 -4.15 1.65 45.71
C ARG A 292 -3.94 1.07 47.11
N ARG A 293 -3.25 -0.06 47.26
CA ARG A 293 -2.90 -0.69 48.53
C ARG A 293 -1.42 -1.07 48.56
N PRO A 294 -0.50 -0.10 48.75
CA PRO A 294 0.90 -0.42 48.99
C PRO A 294 0.99 -1.34 50.22
N PRO A 295 1.85 -2.39 50.22
CA PRO A 295 2.10 -3.15 51.43
C PRO A 295 2.66 -2.20 52.50
N LEU A 296 1.80 -1.84 53.46
CA LEU A 296 2.14 -0.99 54.58
C LEU A 296 3.10 -1.73 55.52
N ARG A 297 4.30 -1.16 55.78
CA ARG A 297 4.55 -0.60 57.11
C ARG A 297 5.76 0.35 57.27
N ARG A 298 5.40 1.57 57.73
CA ARG A 298 5.99 2.45 58.78
C ARG A 298 7.48 2.85 58.71
N ALA A 299 7.70 4.14 58.44
CA ALA A 299 8.95 4.92 58.61
C ALA A 299 9.27 5.27 60.10
N PRO A 300 10.44 5.88 60.39
CA PRO A 300 10.51 7.36 60.40
C PRO A 300 11.81 8.00 59.82
N ARG A 301 11.67 9.28 59.40
CA ARG A 301 12.63 10.23 58.76
C ARG A 301 13.51 10.96 59.82
N PRO A 302 14.68 11.58 59.49
CA PRO A 302 14.78 12.97 58.93
C PRO A 302 15.96 13.20 57.91
N ALA A 303 15.83 14.02 56.85
CA ALA A 303 16.31 15.44 56.61
C ALA A 303 17.86 15.58 56.45
N THR A 304 18.52 16.26 55.48
CA THR A 304 18.39 17.59 54.81
C THR A 304 19.42 17.79 53.65
N ALA A 305 19.14 18.75 52.73
CA ALA A 305 20.05 19.67 51.98
C ALA A 305 21.04 19.10 50.92
N ALA A 306 21.54 19.79 49.86
CA ALA A 306 21.23 20.97 49.04
C ALA A 306 22.34 21.10 47.95
N HIS A 307 22.07 21.79 46.82
CA HIS A 307 23.02 22.40 45.84
C HIS A 307 23.76 21.47 44.84
N SER A 308 24.10 21.80 43.57
CA SER A 308 23.88 22.96 42.68
C SER A 308 24.60 22.75 41.30
N VAL A 309 24.10 23.43 40.24
CA VAL A 309 24.72 23.97 38.97
C VAL A 309 25.41 23.09 37.90
N GLY A 310 25.10 23.41 36.62
CA GLY A 310 26.05 23.40 35.48
C GLY A 310 25.49 22.78 34.17
N ALA A 311 24.99 23.59 33.22
CA ALA A 311 25.59 23.91 31.89
C ALA A 311 25.96 22.69 31.01
N GLY A 312 25.67 22.54 29.71
CA GLY A 312 25.22 23.42 28.63
C GLY A 312 25.82 22.89 27.30
N GLY A 313 25.11 23.04 26.17
CA GLY A 313 25.63 22.87 24.80
C GLY A 313 25.33 21.52 24.11
N ALA A 314 25.20 21.39 22.80
CA ALA A 314 25.10 22.35 21.70
C ALA A 314 24.50 21.60 20.49
N ALA A 315 23.73 22.31 19.66
CA ALA A 315 23.15 21.80 18.43
C ALA A 315 24.24 21.53 17.38
N ALA A 316 24.16 20.38 16.71
CA ALA A 316 24.96 20.07 15.53
C ALA A 316 24.21 20.50 14.26
N ALA A 317 24.83 21.39 13.48
CA ALA A 317 24.35 21.81 12.17
C ALA A 317 24.56 20.71 11.10
N PRO A 318 23.73 20.67 10.05
CA PRO A 318 23.78 19.63 9.01
C PRO A 318 25.01 19.79 8.09
N ALA A 319 25.57 18.64 7.71
CA ALA A 319 26.64 18.55 6.72
C ALA A 319 26.15 19.04 5.34
N ARG A 320 27.03 19.78 4.64
CA ARG A 320 26.78 20.30 3.29
C ARG A 320 26.46 19.18 2.30
N ALA A 321 25.39 19.38 1.53
CA ALA A 321 24.96 18.47 0.47
C ALA A 321 26.06 18.25 -0.59
N PRO A 322 26.27 17.01 -1.06
CA PRO A 322 27.17 16.73 -2.17
C PRO A 322 26.57 17.29 -3.47
N LYS A 323 27.31 18.17 -4.16
CA LYS A 323 26.94 18.64 -5.50
C LYS A 323 26.83 17.45 -6.45
N PHE A 324 25.79 17.42 -7.27
CA PHE A 324 25.60 16.37 -8.27
C PHE A 324 26.78 16.28 -9.25
N VAL A 325 27.33 15.07 -9.40
CA VAL A 325 28.28 14.73 -10.46
C VAL A 325 27.64 13.60 -11.28
N PRO A 326 27.31 13.83 -12.57
CA PRO A 326 26.65 12.83 -13.40
C PRO A 326 27.46 11.54 -13.50
N ALA A 327 26.81 10.37 -13.37
CA ALA A 327 27.44 9.11 -13.73
C ALA A 327 27.71 9.04 -15.24
N ALA A 328 28.82 8.39 -15.64
CA ALA A 328 29.10 8.15 -17.04
C ALA A 328 27.98 7.31 -17.67
N MET A 329 27.42 7.77 -18.80
CA MET A 329 26.36 7.05 -19.51
C MET A 329 26.86 5.70 -20.01
N THR A 330 26.20 4.61 -19.62
CA THR A 330 26.56 3.25 -20.05
C THR A 330 25.53 2.72 -21.08
N PRO A 331 25.93 1.79 -21.97
CA PRO A 331 24.98 1.11 -22.86
C PRO A 331 23.86 0.38 -22.10
N GLN A 332 24.17 -0.11 -20.89
CA GLN A 332 23.19 -0.77 -20.02
C GLN A 332 22.14 0.21 -19.49
N SER A 333 22.54 1.42 -19.06
CA SER A 333 21.59 2.43 -18.57
C SER A 333 20.64 2.92 -19.68
N LEU A 334 21.12 3.02 -20.92
CA LEU A 334 20.29 3.32 -22.09
C LEU A 334 19.24 2.22 -22.34
N SER A 335 19.65 0.95 -22.34
CA SER A 335 18.73 -0.19 -22.55
C SER A 335 17.62 -0.26 -21.49
N ILE A 336 17.98 0.00 -20.23
CA ILE A 336 17.00 0.03 -19.13
C ILE A 336 15.97 1.14 -19.32
N GLU A 337 16.38 2.36 -19.67
CA GLU A 337 15.43 3.45 -19.92
C GLU A 337 14.60 3.22 -21.19
N GLU A 338 15.16 2.60 -22.23
CA GLU A 338 14.39 2.23 -23.42
C GLU A 338 13.27 1.23 -23.11
N ALA A 339 13.53 0.23 -22.26
CA ALA A 339 12.52 -0.73 -21.83
C ALA A 339 11.40 -0.05 -21.01
N LYS A 340 11.75 0.92 -20.16
CA LYS A 340 10.77 1.71 -19.40
C LYS A 340 9.91 2.58 -20.32
N LEU A 341 10.51 3.22 -21.33
CA LEU A 341 9.77 4.03 -22.29
C LEU A 341 8.75 3.21 -23.07
N ARG A 342 9.08 1.98 -23.48
CA ARG A 342 8.10 1.07 -24.15
C ARG A 342 6.90 0.76 -23.25
N ARG A 343 7.11 0.57 -21.95
CA ARG A 343 6.00 0.35 -21.00
C ARG A 343 5.11 1.59 -20.86
N VAL A 344 5.70 2.79 -20.85
CA VAL A 344 4.96 4.06 -20.81
C VAL A 344 4.15 4.24 -22.10
N GLU A 345 4.73 3.95 -23.27
CA GLU A 345 4.02 3.98 -24.55
C GLU A 345 2.80 3.06 -24.54
N GLU A 346 2.98 1.81 -24.11
CA GLU A 346 1.88 0.84 -24.08
C GLU A 346 0.80 1.23 -23.05
N SER A 347 1.20 1.71 -21.87
CA SER A 347 0.24 2.17 -20.85
C SER A 347 -0.61 3.35 -21.34
N ILE A 348 0.00 4.35 -21.97
CA ILE A 348 -0.73 5.49 -22.56
C ILE A 348 -1.64 4.99 -23.69
N ARG A 349 -1.14 4.06 -24.52
CA ARG A 349 -1.89 3.50 -25.65
C ARG A 349 -3.15 2.78 -25.19
N ILE A 350 -3.04 1.91 -24.17
CA ILE A 350 -4.18 1.19 -23.59
C ILE A 350 -5.20 2.20 -23.04
N PHE A 351 -4.74 3.18 -22.25
CA PHE A 351 -5.62 4.20 -21.68
C PHE A 351 -6.40 4.95 -22.77
N VAL A 352 -5.70 5.47 -23.79
CA VAL A 352 -6.33 6.26 -24.85
C VAL A 352 -7.33 5.43 -25.67
N ARG A 353 -7.07 4.13 -25.86
CA ARG A 353 -7.98 3.24 -26.60
C ARG A 353 -9.25 2.92 -25.83
N VAL A 354 -9.15 2.73 -24.52
CA VAL A 354 -10.29 2.39 -23.65
C VAL A 354 -11.09 3.62 -23.23
N ALA A 355 -10.45 4.78 -23.08
CA ALA A 355 -11.10 6.00 -22.63
C ALA A 355 -12.19 6.49 -23.60
N ASP A 356 -13.25 7.08 -23.03
CA ASP A 356 -14.30 7.78 -23.78
C ASP A 356 -13.64 8.82 -24.70
N PRO A 357 -14.01 8.88 -25.99
CA PRO A 357 -13.50 9.86 -26.96
C PRO A 357 -13.40 11.30 -26.43
N LYS A 358 -14.29 11.72 -25.52
CA LYS A 358 -14.28 13.07 -24.92
C LYS A 358 -13.11 13.32 -23.95
N PHE A 359 -12.55 12.28 -23.35
CA PHE A 359 -11.53 12.38 -22.30
C PHE A 359 -10.14 11.83 -22.70
N ARG A 360 -9.98 11.31 -23.93
CA ARG A 360 -8.71 10.76 -24.43
C ARG A 360 -7.53 11.73 -24.41
N GLN A 361 -7.81 13.03 -24.35
CA GLN A 361 -6.79 14.08 -24.32
C GLN A 361 -6.12 14.24 -22.96
N ILE A 362 -6.66 13.66 -21.89
CA ILE A 362 -6.15 13.82 -20.52
C ILE A 362 -5.79 12.44 -19.97
N VAL A 363 -4.49 12.13 -19.98
CA VAL A 363 -3.99 10.84 -19.48
C VAL A 363 -3.45 11.04 -18.07
N PRO A 364 -4.04 10.40 -17.04
CA PRO A 364 -3.56 10.52 -15.67
C PRO A 364 -2.21 9.81 -15.52
N MET A 365 -1.19 10.55 -15.11
CA MET A 365 0.13 10.01 -14.75
C MET A 365 0.31 10.07 -13.23
N ARG A 366 1.32 9.35 -12.72
CA ARG A 366 1.62 9.22 -11.26
C ARG A 366 1.66 10.53 -10.48
N TYR A 367 1.97 11.66 -11.14
CA TYR A 367 2.19 12.96 -10.50
C TYR A 367 1.54 14.16 -11.20
N PHE A 368 1.00 13.96 -12.40
CA PHE A 368 0.50 15.04 -13.23
C PHE A 368 -0.49 14.46 -14.24
N ASN A 369 -1.29 15.32 -14.85
CA ASN A 369 -2.12 14.93 -15.98
C ASN A 369 -1.37 15.25 -17.28
N LEU A 370 -1.12 14.23 -18.09
CA LEU A 370 -0.51 14.36 -19.40
C LEU A 370 -1.57 14.82 -20.41
N MET A 371 -1.37 16.01 -20.94
CA MET A 371 -2.26 16.60 -21.94
C MET A 371 -1.81 16.23 -23.35
N LEU A 372 -2.57 15.36 -24.00
CA LEU A 372 -2.39 14.96 -25.38
C LEU A 372 -3.15 15.91 -26.32
N SER A 373 -2.47 16.32 -27.37
CA SER A 373 -3.06 16.98 -28.53
C SER A 373 -3.90 16.00 -29.35
N PRO A 374 -4.82 16.49 -30.18
CA PRO A 374 -5.62 15.62 -31.04
C PRO A 374 -4.79 14.68 -31.92
N ALA A 375 -3.66 15.16 -32.44
CA ALA A 375 -2.76 14.35 -33.27
C ALA A 375 -2.01 13.27 -32.46
N GLU A 376 -1.64 13.56 -31.21
CA GLU A 376 -1.06 12.56 -30.31
C GLU A 376 -2.10 11.47 -29.97
N VAL A 377 -3.36 11.87 -29.69
CA VAL A 377 -4.46 10.92 -29.46
C VAL A 377 -4.70 10.03 -30.68
N GLU A 378 -4.77 10.61 -31.89
CA GLU A 378 -4.90 9.87 -33.14
C GLU A 378 -3.78 8.82 -33.28
N ALA A 379 -2.53 9.22 -33.04
CA ALA A 379 -1.37 8.34 -33.11
C ALA A 379 -1.46 7.15 -32.13
N TYR A 380 -1.95 7.36 -30.89
CA TYR A 380 -2.15 6.28 -29.91
C TYR A 380 -3.31 5.34 -30.28
N THR A 381 -4.31 5.85 -31.01
CA THR A 381 -5.40 5.01 -31.53
C THR A 381 -5.05 4.29 -32.83
N ALA A 382 -4.00 4.70 -33.54
CA ALA A 382 -3.66 4.18 -34.86
C ALA A 382 -3.40 2.65 -34.87
N ASP A 383 -4.00 1.97 -35.84
CA ASP A 383 -3.76 0.54 -36.11
C ASP A 383 -2.66 0.30 -37.15
N TYR A 384 -2.23 1.35 -37.84
CA TYR A 384 -1.21 1.30 -38.89
C TYR A 384 0.23 1.43 -38.37
N LEU A 385 0.46 1.30 -37.05
CA LEU A 385 1.79 1.48 -36.46
C LEU A 385 2.82 0.44 -36.92
N GLU A 386 2.39 -0.71 -37.47
CA GLU A 386 3.27 -1.74 -38.02
C GLU A 386 3.59 -1.53 -39.50
N GLU A 387 2.95 -0.58 -40.17
CA GLU A 387 3.19 -0.31 -41.58
C GLU A 387 4.54 0.38 -41.82
N ALA A 388 5.15 0.09 -42.97
CA ALA A 388 6.32 0.83 -43.48
C ALA A 388 5.86 2.05 -44.31
N SER A 389 5.12 2.95 -43.67
CA SER A 389 4.55 4.14 -44.30
C SER A 389 4.98 5.43 -43.59
N PRO A 390 5.12 6.56 -44.30
CA PRO A 390 5.52 7.83 -43.69
C PRO A 390 4.54 8.28 -42.59
N ARG A 391 3.25 7.91 -42.72
CA ARG A 391 2.25 8.14 -41.66
C ARG A 391 2.51 7.32 -40.40
N ALA A 392 2.97 6.08 -40.53
CA ALA A 392 3.31 5.22 -39.40
C ALA A 392 4.58 5.73 -38.72
N ASP A 393 5.56 6.21 -39.47
CA ASP A 393 6.78 6.85 -38.93
C ASP A 393 6.45 8.09 -38.10
N VAL A 394 5.57 8.96 -38.59
CA VAL A 394 5.08 10.13 -37.83
C VAL A 394 4.43 9.69 -36.52
N ALA A 395 3.50 8.73 -36.58
CA ALA A 395 2.78 8.26 -35.40
C ALA A 395 3.74 7.63 -34.38
N ARG A 396 4.69 6.79 -34.81
CA ARG A 396 5.74 6.22 -33.96
C ARG A 396 6.60 7.31 -33.31
N MET A 397 6.97 8.36 -34.05
CA MET A 397 7.72 9.49 -33.50
C MET A 397 6.91 10.30 -32.48
N LEU A 398 5.61 10.52 -32.72
CA LEU A 398 4.70 11.18 -31.77
C LEU A 398 4.59 10.39 -30.47
N LEU A 399 4.33 9.08 -30.56
CA LEU A 399 4.30 8.17 -29.41
C LEU A 399 5.58 8.26 -28.59
N ARG A 400 6.72 8.19 -29.27
CA ARG A 400 8.03 8.24 -28.62
C ARG A 400 8.29 9.58 -27.94
N THR A 401 7.91 10.68 -28.59
CA THR A 401 8.07 12.04 -28.07
C THR A 401 7.24 12.26 -26.81
N VAL A 402 5.99 11.82 -26.83
CA VAL A 402 5.09 11.88 -25.68
C VAL A 402 5.62 11.03 -24.53
N ALA A 403 6.04 9.79 -24.80
CA ALA A 403 6.54 8.89 -23.76
C ALA A 403 7.81 9.42 -23.08
N VAL A 404 8.75 9.98 -23.85
CA VAL A 404 9.96 10.61 -23.29
C VAL A 404 9.58 11.83 -22.44
N SER A 405 8.68 12.69 -22.93
CA SER A 405 8.21 13.87 -22.18
C SER A 405 7.51 13.48 -20.86
N ALA A 406 6.65 12.46 -20.90
CA ALA A 406 5.93 11.95 -19.74
C ALA A 406 6.88 11.30 -18.71
N ARG A 407 7.86 10.53 -19.19
CA ARG A 407 8.90 9.90 -18.35
C ARG A 407 9.82 10.94 -17.71
N MET A 408 10.27 11.95 -18.47
CA MET A 408 11.07 13.07 -17.94
C MET A 408 10.31 13.84 -16.87
N THR A 409 9.03 14.12 -17.07
CA THR A 409 8.20 14.80 -16.07
C THR A 409 8.04 13.94 -14.81
N THR A 410 7.87 12.63 -14.96
CA THR A 410 7.80 11.69 -13.84
C THR A 410 9.11 11.66 -13.04
N GLU A 411 10.25 11.51 -13.72
CA GLU A 411 11.58 11.48 -13.09
C GLU A 411 11.96 12.83 -12.47
N MET A 412 11.51 13.94 -13.05
CA MET A 412 11.68 15.28 -12.48
C MET A 412 10.95 15.43 -11.13
N GLU A 413 9.74 14.89 -11.03
CA GLU A 413 8.97 14.89 -9.78
C GLU A 413 9.53 13.88 -8.75
N GLU A 414 9.96 12.69 -9.19
CA GLU A 414 10.70 11.76 -8.31
C GLU A 414 12.00 12.39 -7.80
N PHE A 415 12.74 13.08 -8.66
CA PHE A 415 13.98 13.78 -8.32
C PHE A 415 13.75 14.84 -7.24
N LYS A 416 12.75 15.72 -7.42
CA LYS A 416 12.42 16.76 -6.42
C LYS A 416 12.04 16.17 -5.06
N ARG A 417 11.26 15.09 -5.05
CA ARG A 417 10.79 14.46 -3.80
C ARG A 417 11.87 13.66 -3.08
N SER A 418 12.83 13.13 -3.82
CA SER A 418 13.92 12.32 -3.28
C SER A 418 15.14 13.12 -2.83
N GLN A 419 15.16 14.46 -2.96
CA GLN A 419 16.29 15.33 -2.57
C GLN A 419 16.78 15.14 -1.13
N ASN A 420 15.90 14.71 -0.21
CA ASN A 420 16.24 14.43 1.19
C ASN A 420 16.79 13.01 1.44
N SER A 421 16.78 12.14 0.42
CA SER A 421 17.35 10.80 0.49
C SER A 421 18.86 10.83 0.22
N PRO A 422 19.70 10.00 0.85
CA PRO A 422 21.14 10.02 0.62
C PRO A 422 21.57 9.44 -0.74
N SER A 423 20.77 8.56 -1.37
CA SER A 423 21.15 7.84 -2.59
C SER A 423 20.09 7.80 -3.70
N ILE A 424 18.80 7.95 -3.37
CA ILE A 424 17.70 7.76 -4.34
C ILE A 424 17.63 8.93 -5.33
N TRP A 425 17.84 10.18 -4.89
CA TRP A 425 17.88 11.35 -5.77
C TRP A 425 18.91 11.21 -6.89
N LYS A 426 20.05 10.57 -6.60
CA LYS A 426 21.10 10.35 -7.59
C LYS A 426 20.65 9.38 -8.69
N LEU A 427 19.89 8.34 -8.35
CA LEU A 427 19.35 7.40 -9.35
C LEU A 427 18.40 8.12 -10.32
N HIS A 428 17.54 9.00 -9.80
CA HIS A 428 16.63 9.81 -10.62
C HIS A 428 17.39 10.85 -11.45
N ALA A 429 18.43 11.47 -10.88
CA ALA A 429 19.30 12.38 -11.61
C ALA A 429 20.04 11.67 -12.77
N ASP A 430 20.58 10.47 -12.52
CA ASP A 430 21.23 9.65 -13.54
C ASP A 430 20.24 9.21 -14.63
N SER A 431 19.00 8.86 -14.26
CA SER A 431 17.91 8.58 -15.21
C SER A 431 17.56 9.81 -16.05
N LEU A 432 17.47 11.00 -15.45
CA LEU A 432 17.23 12.26 -16.16
C LEU A 432 18.36 12.58 -17.16
N VAL A 433 19.62 12.32 -16.81
CA VAL A 433 20.76 12.48 -17.74
C VAL A 433 20.62 11.55 -18.95
N VAL A 434 20.22 10.30 -18.73
CA VAL A 434 19.96 9.34 -19.83
C VAL A 434 18.80 9.81 -20.69
N LEU A 435 17.71 10.30 -20.08
CA LEU A 435 16.54 10.81 -20.80
C LEU A 435 16.86 12.09 -21.59
N LEU A 436 17.77 12.95 -21.13
CA LEU A 436 18.24 14.12 -21.87
C LEU A 436 18.96 13.71 -23.18
N ASP A 437 19.81 12.68 -23.14
CA ASP A 437 20.47 12.17 -24.35
C ASP A 437 19.46 11.53 -25.32
N LEU A 438 18.52 10.74 -24.80
CA LEU A 438 17.44 10.16 -25.61
C LEU A 438 16.57 11.25 -26.24
N ALA A 439 16.21 12.30 -25.49
CA ALA A 439 15.45 13.44 -25.99
C ALA A 439 16.21 14.19 -27.09
N LYS A 440 17.54 14.34 -26.96
CA LYS A 440 18.39 14.95 -27.98
C LYS A 440 18.39 14.13 -29.28
N ARG A 441 18.66 12.82 -29.21
CA ARG A 441 18.65 11.92 -30.37
C ARG A 441 17.28 11.88 -31.04
N LEU A 442 16.22 11.88 -30.23
CA LEU A 442 14.84 11.92 -30.72
C LEU A 442 14.54 13.23 -31.42
N SER A 443 14.99 14.37 -30.88
CA SER A 443 14.81 15.68 -31.50
C SER A 443 15.45 15.74 -32.89
N GLU A 444 16.68 15.24 -33.02
CA GLU A 444 17.38 15.15 -34.32
C GLU A 444 16.68 14.21 -35.31
N ALA A 445 16.04 13.14 -34.82
CA ALA A 445 15.25 12.23 -35.66
C ALA A 445 13.93 12.88 -36.12
N VAL A 446 13.22 13.56 -35.22
CA VAL A 446 11.97 14.28 -35.51
C VAL A 446 12.22 15.43 -36.49
N ASP A 447 13.27 16.22 -36.30
CA ASP A 447 13.61 17.33 -37.21
C ASP A 447 13.93 16.82 -38.64
N ARG A 448 14.66 15.71 -38.76
CA ARG A 448 14.91 15.06 -40.07
C ARG A 448 13.62 14.56 -40.73
N LEU A 449 12.75 13.90 -39.97
CA LEU A 449 11.48 13.41 -40.48
C LEU A 449 10.54 14.57 -40.88
N ALA A 450 10.48 15.63 -40.08
CA ALA A 450 9.67 16.80 -40.35
C ALA A 450 10.11 17.52 -41.65
N LEU A 451 11.42 17.57 -41.92
CA LEU A 451 11.97 18.11 -43.19
C LEU A 451 11.56 17.26 -44.39
N GLN A 452 11.69 15.93 -44.29
CA GLN A 452 11.29 15.00 -45.37
C GLN A 452 9.80 15.11 -45.69
N ILE A 453 8.96 15.23 -44.66
CA ILE A 453 7.51 15.25 -44.79
C ILE A 453 6.98 16.62 -45.24
N SER A 454 7.69 17.72 -44.89
CA SER A 454 7.31 19.07 -45.34
C SER A 454 7.39 19.29 -46.85
N GLN A 455 8.00 18.37 -47.60
CA GLN A 455 8.02 18.38 -49.07
C GLN A 455 6.77 17.73 -49.70
N GLN A 456 5.87 17.19 -48.88
CA GLN A 456 4.62 16.56 -49.32
C GLN A 456 3.42 17.38 -48.79
N ASP A 457 2.70 18.06 -49.68
CA ASP A 457 1.59 18.97 -49.33
C ASP A 457 0.51 18.31 -48.45
N ASP A 458 0.25 17.02 -48.62
CA ASP A 458 -0.79 16.26 -47.89
C ASP A 458 -0.40 15.91 -46.43
N MET A 459 0.84 16.19 -46.02
CA MET A 459 1.36 15.80 -44.71
C MET A 459 1.81 17.00 -43.85
N GLN A 460 1.51 18.21 -44.28
CA GLN A 460 1.91 19.44 -43.60
C GLN A 460 1.33 19.55 -42.18
N ALA A 461 0.04 19.22 -41.99
CA ALA A 461 -0.60 19.23 -40.67
C ALA A 461 0.05 18.24 -39.67
N ARG A 462 0.57 17.12 -40.17
CA ARG A 462 1.29 16.12 -39.36
C ARG A 462 2.69 16.57 -38.99
N SER A 463 3.36 17.31 -39.88
CA SER A 463 4.64 17.97 -39.59
C SER A 463 4.48 19.04 -38.50
N GLU A 464 3.39 19.81 -38.53
CA GLU A 464 3.05 20.78 -37.47
C GLU A 464 2.78 20.10 -36.12
N ALA A 465 2.04 19.00 -36.10
CA ALA A 465 1.81 18.21 -34.88
C ALA A 465 3.12 17.65 -34.27
N LEU A 466 4.04 17.16 -35.11
CA LEU A 466 5.36 16.73 -34.67
C LEU A 466 6.16 17.88 -34.06
N ARG A 467 6.16 19.06 -34.70
CA ARG A 467 6.85 20.26 -34.18
C ARG A 467 6.26 20.72 -32.85
N GLY A 468 4.93 20.73 -32.71
CA GLY A 468 4.28 21.09 -31.44
C GLY A 468 4.62 20.13 -30.30
N SER A 469 4.67 18.82 -30.59
CA SER A 469 5.07 17.80 -29.60
C SER A 469 6.55 17.90 -29.24
N LEU A 470 7.39 18.24 -30.23
CA LEU A 470 8.81 18.48 -30.03
C LEU A 470 9.09 19.73 -29.19
N GLU A 471 8.33 20.80 -29.37
CA GLU A 471 8.43 22.02 -28.57
C GLU A 471 8.13 21.73 -27.09
N LYS A 472 7.06 20.97 -26.80
CA LYS A 472 6.79 20.47 -25.44
C LYS A 472 7.97 19.68 -24.87
N LEU A 473 8.60 18.81 -25.67
CA LEU A 473 9.76 18.03 -25.23
C LEU A 473 10.98 18.94 -24.94
N ARG A 474 11.20 19.97 -25.74
CA ARG A 474 12.27 20.97 -25.53
C ARG A 474 12.05 21.76 -24.25
N GLU A 475 10.83 22.22 -23.98
CA GLU A 475 10.50 22.90 -22.72
C GLU A 475 10.77 22.02 -21.49
N ARG A 476 10.43 20.72 -21.57
CA ARG A 476 10.72 19.76 -20.50
C ARG A 476 12.21 19.50 -20.34
N THR A 477 12.94 19.41 -21.45
CA THR A 477 14.39 19.28 -21.47
C THR A 477 15.06 20.45 -20.75
N ASP A 478 14.63 21.69 -21.02
CA ASP A 478 15.15 22.88 -20.35
C ASP A 478 14.86 22.90 -18.85
N GLN A 479 13.67 22.43 -18.43
CA GLN A 479 13.33 22.31 -17.02
C GLN A 479 14.21 21.29 -16.30
N VAL A 480 14.46 20.13 -16.92
CA VAL A 480 15.34 19.09 -16.38
C VAL A 480 16.77 19.61 -16.25
N VAL A 481 17.31 20.31 -17.25
CA VAL A 481 18.65 20.91 -17.19
C VAL A 481 18.76 21.91 -16.02
N LYS A 482 17.76 22.77 -15.83
CA LYS A 482 17.74 23.73 -14.70
C LYS A 482 17.73 23.03 -13.35
N ILE A 483 16.97 21.95 -13.21
CA ILE A 483 16.84 21.20 -11.95
C ILE A 483 18.12 20.45 -11.63
N LEU A 484 18.75 19.81 -12.62
CA LEU A 484 20.04 19.12 -12.42
C LEU A 484 21.18 20.11 -12.13
N ALA A 485 21.11 21.34 -12.62
CA ALA A 485 22.08 22.39 -12.30
C ALA A 485 21.94 22.96 -10.87
N GLN A 486 20.77 22.78 -10.25
CA GLN A 486 20.47 23.21 -8.87
C GLN A 486 20.74 22.10 -7.82
N ALA A 487 20.99 20.87 -8.29
CA ALA A 487 21.35 19.68 -7.52
C ALA A 487 22.86 19.64 -7.23
#